data_AF-A0A1G5F448-F1
#
_entry.id   AF-A0A1G5F448-F1
#
_cell.length_a   1.000
_cell.length_b   1.000
_cell.length_c   1.000
_cell.angle_alpha   90.00
_cell.angle_beta   90.00
_cell.angle_gamma   90.00
#
_symmetry.space_group_name_H-M   'P 1'
#
loop_
_entity.id
_entity.type
_entity.pdbx_description
1 polymer ?
#
loop_
_entity_poly.entity_id
_entity_poly.type
_entity_poly.pdbx_seq_one_letter_code
_entity_poly.pdbx_strand_id
1 'polypeptide(L)'
;MSSETVVYFAWPEVSSTLSIAALVLALAVFVFGLFSGVRANKARIVFAVVLATLIGWLTMPLAIKAAEAMHILSTKAGVMILVTSMMVFVTVIATSIYEIITVTFPDIGMASRK
;
A
#
# COMPACT_ATOMS: atom_id res chain seq x y z
N MET A 1 -29.35 -2.25 25.94
CA MET A 1 -28.64 -1.05 25.48
C MET A 1 -27.23 -1.08 26.04
N SER A 2 -26.32 -1.78 25.36
CA SER A 2 -24.88 -1.62 25.59
C SER A 2 -24.37 -0.70 24.50
N SER A 3 -24.06 0.53 24.89
CA SER A 3 -23.38 1.52 24.07
C SER A 3 -21.99 0.98 23.73
N GLU A 4 -21.91 0.17 22.68
CA GLU A 4 -20.64 -0.27 22.14
C GLU A 4 -19.95 0.97 21.58
N THR A 5 -18.93 1.42 22.30
CA THR A 5 -17.93 2.41 21.87
C THR A 5 -17.74 2.35 20.36
N VAL A 6 -18.27 3.37 19.68
CA VAL A 6 -17.95 3.64 18.28
C VAL A 6 -16.45 3.76 18.24
N VAL A 7 -15.78 2.80 17.61
CA VAL A 7 -14.34 2.83 17.40
C VAL A 7 -14.09 4.08 16.57
N TYR A 8 -13.56 5.13 17.20
CA TYR A 8 -13.10 6.31 16.50
C TYR A 8 -11.91 5.89 15.65
N PHE A 9 -12.19 5.51 14.40
CA PHE A 9 -11.17 5.28 13.40
C PHE A 9 -10.62 6.64 12.99
N ALA A 10 -9.55 7.07 13.67
CA ALA A 10 -8.87 8.33 13.41
C ALA A 10 -7.57 8.06 12.66
N TRP A 11 -7.34 8.82 11.59
CA TRP A 11 -6.10 8.81 10.83
C TRP A 11 -5.59 10.24 10.71
N PRO A 12 -4.26 10.47 10.77
CA PRO A 12 -3.72 11.82 10.65
C PRO A 12 -4.14 12.46 9.32
N GLU A 13 -4.54 13.73 9.40
CA GLU A 13 -4.85 14.53 8.23
C GLU A 13 -3.54 14.85 7.48
N VAL A 14 -3.33 14.13 6.38
CA VAL A 14 -2.25 14.40 5.43
C VAL A 14 -2.82 15.14 4.23
N SER A 15 -2.04 16.06 3.65
CA SER A 15 -2.44 16.78 2.44
C SER A 15 -2.93 15.80 1.35
N SER A 16 -4.08 16.12 0.75
CA SER A 16 -4.68 15.32 -0.32
C SER A 16 -3.73 15.14 -1.50
N THR A 17 -2.93 16.15 -1.82
CA THR A 17 -1.91 16.10 -2.87
C THR A 17 -0.88 14.99 -2.60
N LEU A 18 -0.43 14.87 -1.36
CA LEU A 18 0.58 13.88 -0.97
C LEU A 18 -0.01 12.47 -0.95
N SER A 19 -1.27 12.34 -0.53
CA SER A 19 -2.00 11.08 -0.57
C SER A 19 -2.26 10.61 -2.01
N ILE A 20 -2.58 11.52 -2.92
CA ILE A 20 -2.78 11.23 -4.35
C ILE A 20 -1.45 10.80 -4.96
N ALA A 21 -0.37 11.54 -4.69
CA ALA A 21 0.97 11.18 -5.18
C ALA A 21 1.38 9.78 -4.69
N ALA A 22 1.13 9.45 -3.42
CA ALA A 22 1.38 8.12 -2.87
C ALA A 22 0.54 7.05 -3.57
N LEU A 23 -0.73 7.32 -3.87
CA LEU A 23 -1.63 6.38 -4.55
C LEU A 23 -1.17 6.12 -5.99
N VAL A 24 -0.80 7.17 -6.72
CA VAL A 24 -0.28 7.06 -8.08
C VAL A 24 1.02 6.25 -8.10
N LEU A 25 1.92 6.52 -7.14
CA LEU A 25 3.17 5.77 -7.00
C LEU A 25 2.91 4.30 -6.66
N ALA A 26 1.95 4.03 -5.78
CA ALA A 26 1.50 2.67 -5.44
C ALA A 26 1.03 1.90 -6.68
N LEU A 27 0.15 2.52 -7.48
CA LEU A 27 -0.39 1.93 -8.70
C LEU A 27 0.68 1.70 -9.75
N ALA A 28 1.58 2.68 -9.94
CA ALA A 28 2.71 2.53 -10.85
C ALA A 28 3.57 1.33 -10.46
N VAL A 29 3.94 1.23 -9.17
CA VAL A 29 4.71 0.10 -8.68
C VAL A 29 3.96 -1.21 -8.87
N PHE A 30 2.66 -1.27 -8.57
CA PHE A 30 1.88 -2.48 -8.80
C PHE A 30 1.93 -2.96 -10.25
N VAL A 31 1.71 -2.03 -11.20
CA VAL A 31 1.73 -2.34 -12.64
C VAL A 31 3.12 -2.82 -13.09
N PHE A 32 4.19 -2.16 -12.65
CA PHE A 32 5.56 -2.60 -12.96
C PHE A 32 5.89 -3.95 -12.30
N GLY A 33 5.37 -4.18 -11.09
CA GLY A 33 5.48 -5.44 -10.38
C GLY A 33 4.98 -6.61 -11.20
N LEU A 34 3.76 -6.54 -11.73
CA LEU A 34 3.12 -7.63 -12.49
C LEU A 34 3.96 -8.26 -13.62
N PHE A 35 4.98 -7.56 -14.12
CA PHE A 35 5.84 -8.03 -15.20
C PHE A 35 7.21 -8.57 -14.74
N SER A 36 7.53 -8.63 -13.44
CA SER A 36 8.92 -8.71 -13.00
C SER A 36 9.46 -10.06 -12.49
N GLY A 37 8.74 -11.15 -12.23
CA GLY A 37 9.33 -12.44 -11.81
C GLY A 37 10.02 -12.49 -10.42
N VAL A 38 9.95 -13.66 -9.76
CA VAL A 38 10.19 -13.82 -8.31
C VAL A 38 11.59 -14.39 -8.00
N ARG A 39 12.59 -13.59 -7.56
CA ARG A 39 13.90 -14.10 -7.06
C ARG A 39 14.46 -13.34 -5.85
N ALA A 40 15.07 -14.04 -4.89
CA ALA A 40 15.19 -13.58 -3.49
C ALA A 40 16.54 -13.05 -2.97
N ASN A 41 16.45 -11.97 -2.17
CA ASN A 41 17.46 -11.44 -1.25
C ASN A 41 16.77 -10.79 -0.03
N LYS A 42 17.20 -11.12 1.20
CA LYS A 42 16.55 -10.71 2.48
C LYS A 42 16.49 -9.19 2.68
N ALA A 43 17.54 -8.44 2.31
CA ALA A 43 17.55 -6.98 2.48
C ALA A 43 16.55 -6.26 1.56
N ARG A 44 16.34 -6.80 0.35
CA ARG A 44 15.38 -6.26 -0.64
C ARG A 44 13.93 -6.47 -0.22
N ILE A 45 13.64 -7.59 0.45
CA ILE A 45 12.31 -7.87 1.01
C ILE A 45 11.98 -6.84 2.10
N VAL A 46 12.89 -6.62 3.05
CA VAL A 46 12.65 -5.65 4.14
C VAL A 46 12.43 -4.25 3.58
N PHE A 47 13.26 -3.81 2.63
CA PHE A 47 13.09 -2.51 1.99
C PHE A 47 11.73 -2.38 1.27
N ALA A 48 11.33 -3.41 0.51
CA ALA A 48 10.06 -3.41 -0.19
C ALA A 48 8.85 -3.34 0.77
N VAL A 49 8.89 -4.10 1.87
CA VAL A 49 7.84 -4.08 2.90
C VAL A 49 7.75 -2.71 3.57
N VAL A 50 8.89 -2.09 3.94
CA VAL A 50 8.90 -0.76 4.56
C VAL A 50 8.34 0.29 3.61
N LEU A 51 8.78 0.29 2.34
CA LEU A 51 8.32 1.25 1.34
C LEU A 51 6.83 1.07 1.04
N ALA A 52 6.34 -0.17 0.89
CA ALA A 52 4.92 -0.47 0.71
C ALA A 52 4.06 0.00 1.89
N THR A 53 4.57 -0.21 3.12
CA THR A 53 3.86 0.21 4.33
C THR A 53 3.75 1.73 4.40
N LEU A 54 4.82 2.45 4.06
CA LEU A 54 4.80 3.92 3.98
C LEU A 54 3.80 4.41 2.92
N ILE A 55 3.81 3.79 1.74
CA ILE A 55 2.87 4.12 0.67
C ILE A 55 1.43 3.88 1.14
N GLY A 56 1.14 2.69 1.69
CA GLY A 56 -0.19 2.37 2.25
C GLY A 56 -0.63 3.32 3.36
N TRP A 57 0.31 3.75 4.20
CA TRP A 57 0.03 4.71 5.27
C TRP A 57 -0.38 6.08 4.71
N LEU A 58 0.33 6.53 3.67
CA LEU A 58 0.07 7.82 3.02
C LEU A 58 -1.17 7.79 2.12
N THR A 59 -1.60 6.63 1.62
CA THR A 59 -2.83 6.49 0.82
C THR A 59 -4.09 6.35 1.68
N MET A 60 -3.94 5.97 2.95
CA MET A 60 -5.07 5.75 3.85
C MET A 60 -6.03 6.95 4.02
N PRO A 61 -5.58 8.22 4.13
CA PRO A 61 -6.50 9.37 4.17
C PRO A 61 -7.45 9.44 2.97
N LEU A 62 -6.96 9.03 1.79
CA LEU A 62 -7.74 8.97 0.56
C LEU A 62 -8.75 7.81 0.58
N ALA A 63 -8.32 6.65 1.09
CA ALA A 63 -9.18 5.49 1.28
C ALA A 63 -10.32 5.76 2.27
N ILE A 64 -10.04 6.50 3.36
CA ILE A 64 -11.05 6.95 4.33
C ILE A 64 -12.06 7.88 3.64
N LYS A 65 -11.61 8.90 2.90
CA LYS A 65 -12.52 9.80 2.17
C LYS A 65 -13.41 9.06 1.18
N ALA A 66 -12.86 8.07 0.47
CA ALA A 66 -13.63 7.22 -0.43
C ALA A 66 -14.65 6.34 0.33
N ALA A 67 -14.26 5.77 1.47
CA ALA A 67 -15.14 4.96 2.31
C ALA A 67 -16.26 5.78 2.97
N GLU A 68 -15.98 7.04 3.32
CA GLU A 68 -16.96 7.99 3.82
C GLU A 68 -18.00 8.32 2.75
N ALA A 69 -17.55 8.62 1.52
CA ALA A 69 -18.43 8.89 0.39
C ALA A 69 -19.36 7.71 0.04
N MET A 70 -18.93 6.48 0.32
CA MET A 70 -19.73 5.25 0.11
C MET A 70 -20.54 4.82 1.36
N HIS A 71 -20.56 5.63 2.43
CA HIS A 71 -21.17 5.29 3.73
C HIS A 71 -20.67 3.98 4.37
N ILE A 72 -19.52 3.46 3.96
CA ILE A 72 -18.94 2.20 4.46
C ILE A 72 -18.45 2.36 5.91
N LEU A 73 -17.99 3.56 6.29
CA LEU A 73 -17.52 3.86 7.64
C LEU A 73 -18.63 3.84 8.71
N SER A 74 -19.91 3.79 8.31
CA SER A 74 -21.05 3.78 9.25
C SER A 74 -21.23 2.44 9.99
N THR A 75 -20.58 1.38 9.53
CA THR A 75 -20.70 0.04 10.11
C THR A 75 -19.35 -0.54 10.51
N LYS A 76 -19.32 -1.31 11.60
CA LYS A 76 -18.12 -2.04 12.02
C LYS A 76 -17.59 -2.97 10.92
N ALA A 77 -18.50 -3.61 10.18
CA ALA A 77 -18.16 -4.46 9.05
C ALA A 77 -17.46 -3.67 7.92
N GLY A 78 -17.93 -2.46 7.61
CA GLY A 78 -17.32 -1.63 6.58
C GLY A 78 -15.92 -1.13 6.96
N VAL A 79 -15.70 -0.77 8.22
CA VAL A 79 -14.34 -0.44 8.73
C VAL A 79 -13.41 -1.66 8.60
N MET A 80 -13.89 -2.86 8.95
CA MET A 80 -13.11 -4.09 8.78
C MET A 80 -12.76 -4.36 7.31
N ILE A 81 -13.71 -4.15 6.39
CA ILE A 81 -13.48 -4.30 4.94
C ILE A 81 -12.42 -3.29 4.45
N LEU A 82 -12.50 -2.03 4.89
CA LEU A 82 -11.53 -1.00 4.55
C LEU A 82 -10.12 -1.35 5.03
N VAL A 83 -9.98 -1.76 6.30
CA VAL A 83 -8.67 -2.13 6.85
C VAL A 83 -8.11 -3.36 6.12
N THR A 84 -8.95 -4.37 5.88
CA THR A 84 -8.53 -5.59 5.18
C THR A 84 -8.11 -5.29 3.74
N SER A 85 -8.85 -4.45 3.02
CA SER A 85 -8.49 -4.07 1.65
C SER A 85 -7.17 -3.30 1.60
N MET A 86 -6.92 -2.44 2.59
CA MET A 86 -5.64 -1.73 2.72
C MET A 86 -4.47 -2.65 3.06
N MET A 87 -4.68 -3.68 3.88
CA MET A 87 -3.66 -4.71 4.15
C MET A 87 -3.31 -5.51 2.89
N VAL A 88 -4.32 -5.90 2.10
CA VAL A 88 -4.11 -6.59 0.82
C VAL A 88 -3.37 -5.66 -0.15
N PHE A 89 -3.78 -4.40 -0.25
CA PHE A 89 -3.13 -3.39 -1.08
C PHE A 89 -1.65 -3.22 -0.74
N VAL A 90 -1.30 -3.07 0.55
CA VAL A 90 0.10 -2.99 1.00
C VAL A 90 0.87 -4.27 0.64
N THR A 91 0.26 -5.44 0.81
CA THR A 91 0.90 -6.72 0.48
C THR A 91 1.25 -6.79 -1.01
N VAL A 92 0.30 -6.40 -1.85
CA VAL A 92 0.45 -6.35 -3.30
C VAL A 92 1.57 -5.39 -3.70
N ILE A 93 1.61 -4.18 -3.14
CA ILE A 93 2.68 -3.21 -3.40
C ILE A 93 4.04 -3.76 -2.95
N ALA A 94 4.11 -4.40 -1.77
CA ALA A 94 5.34 -4.97 -1.26
C ALA A 94 5.90 -6.05 -2.20
N THR A 95 5.03 -6.93 -2.72
CA THR A 95 5.42 -7.91 -3.72
C THR A 95 5.94 -7.24 -4.98
N SER A 96 5.23 -6.23 -5.48
CA SER A 96 5.59 -5.51 -6.70
C SER A 96 6.90 -4.74 -6.60
N ILE A 97 7.15 -4.01 -5.49
CA ILE A 97 8.42 -3.31 -5.26
C ILE A 97 9.58 -4.33 -5.26
N TYR A 98 9.41 -5.43 -4.54
CA TYR A 98 10.43 -6.44 -4.44
C TYR A 98 10.76 -7.05 -5.81
N GLU A 99 9.74 -7.33 -6.60
CA GLU A 99 9.87 -7.91 -7.95
C GLU A 99 10.63 -6.96 -8.88
N ILE A 100 10.28 -5.67 -8.88
CA ILE A 100 11.00 -4.62 -9.62
C ILE A 100 12.48 -4.56 -9.22
N ILE A 101 12.78 -4.53 -7.92
CA ILE A 101 14.17 -4.47 -7.42
C ILE A 101 14.94 -5.73 -7.79
N THR A 102 14.27 -6.88 -7.82
CA THR A 102 14.95 -8.18 -7.97
C THR A 102 15.15 -8.61 -9.40
N VAL A 103 14.34 -8.15 -10.35
CA VAL A 103 14.46 -8.57 -11.75
C VAL A 103 14.56 -7.41 -12.72
N THR A 104 13.72 -6.38 -12.58
CA THR A 104 13.78 -5.23 -13.49
C THR A 104 15.11 -4.49 -13.38
N PHE A 105 15.60 -4.21 -12.16
CA PHE A 105 16.87 -3.49 -12.00
C PHE A 105 18.12 -4.23 -12.54
N PRO A 106 18.28 -5.54 -12.34
CA PRO A 106 19.36 -6.31 -12.97
C PRO A 106 19.29 -6.33 -14.51
N ASP A 107 18.09 -6.43 -15.09
CA ASP A 107 17.91 -6.54 -16.55
C ASP A 107 18.23 -5.23 -17.30
N ILE A 108 18.11 -4.06 -16.65
CA ILE A 108 18.47 -2.75 -17.23
C ILE A 108 19.98 -2.46 -17.14
N GLY A 109 20.81 -3.46 -16.82
CA GLY A 109 22.27 -3.36 -16.95
C GLY A 109 23.00 -2.56 -15.86
N MET A 110 22.33 -2.14 -14.78
CA MET A 110 22.99 -1.52 -13.62
C MET A 110 23.54 -2.54 -12.61
N ALA A 111 23.38 -3.84 -12.85
CA ALA A 111 24.12 -4.86 -12.13
C ALA A 111 25.57 -4.85 -12.63
N SER A 112 26.44 -4.10 -11.94
CA SER A 112 27.89 -4.25 -12.05
C SER A 112 28.22 -5.74 -11.96
N ARG A 113 28.69 -6.30 -13.07
CA ARG A 113 29.22 -7.67 -13.14
C ARG A 113 30.35 -7.77 -12.12
N LYS A 114 30.11 -8.47 -11.03
CA LYS A 114 31.16 -9.12 -10.25
C LYS A 114 31.11 -10.60 -10.54
#